data_AF-A0A7W0C147-F1
#
_entry.id   AF-A0A7W0C147-F1
#
_cell.length_a   1.000
_cell.length_b   1.000
_cell.length_c   1.000
_cell.angle_alpha   90.00
_cell.angle_beta   90.00
_cell.angle_gamma   90.00
#
_symmetry.space_group_name_H-M   'P 1'
#
loop_
_entity.id
_entity.type
_entity.pdbx_description
1 polymer ?
#
loop_
_entity_poly.entity_id
_entity_poly.type
_entity_poly.pdbx_seq_one_letter_code
_entity_poly.pdbx_strand_id
1 'polypeptide(L)' 'MGQPFTNNEDVAALKQEILQLKERITQLEQQISDIQQKCRHVFFETPVMRKCVRCHYVESLYY' A
#
# COMPACT_ATOMS: atom_id res chain seq x y z
N MET A 1 -37.94 -16.38 -19.57
CA MET A 1 -38.00 -15.05 -18.93
C MET A 1 -36.57 -14.65 -18.61
N GLY A 2 -35.99 -13.73 -19.40
CA GLY A 2 -34.63 -13.25 -19.16
C GLY A 2 -34.59 -12.53 -17.82
N GLN A 3 -33.55 -12.79 -17.02
CA GLN A 3 -33.24 -12.02 -15.82
C GLN A 3 -32.47 -10.78 -16.27
N PRO A 4 -33.04 -9.57 -16.22
CA PRO A 4 -32.30 -8.40 -16.61
C PRO A 4 -32.02 -7.56 -15.36
N PHE A 5 -30.79 -7.03 -15.27
CA PHE A 5 -30.40 -5.98 -14.33
C PHE A 5 -30.16 -6.39 -12.85
N THR A 6 -29.09 -7.13 -12.58
CA THR A 6 -28.37 -7.04 -11.27
C THR A 6 -26.92 -6.63 -11.47
N ASN A 7 -26.30 -7.10 -12.55
CA ASN A 7 -24.88 -6.90 -12.86
C ASN A 7 -24.40 -5.43 -12.80
N ASN A 8 -25.22 -4.45 -13.18
CA ASN A 8 -24.76 -3.06 -13.27
C ASN A 8 -24.67 -2.36 -11.90
N GLU A 9 -25.57 -2.69 -10.96
CA GLU A 9 -25.53 -2.14 -9.60
C GLU A 9 -24.38 -2.76 -8.81
N ASP A 10 -24.15 -4.07 -8.97
CA ASP A 10 -23.00 -4.77 -8.41
C ASP A 10 -21.67 -4.20 -8.93
N VAL A 11 -21.57 -3.92 -10.24
CA VAL A 11 -20.38 -3.30 -10.84
C VAL A 11 -20.17 -1.87 -10.34
N ALA A 12 -21.24 -1.10 -10.11
CA ALA A 12 -21.14 0.24 -9.54
C ALA A 12 -20.66 0.21 -8.08
N ALA A 13 -21.19 -0.72 -7.27
CA ALA A 13 -20.76 -0.92 -5.89
C ALA A 13 -19.28 -1.35 -5.82
N LEU A 14 -18.86 -2.32 -6.64
CA LEU A 14 -17.46 -2.75 -6.72
C LEU A 14 -16.52 -1.61 -7.14
N LYS A 15 -16.94 -0.76 -8.08
CA LYS A 15 -16.15 0.42 -8.48
C LYS A 15 -15.99 1.42 -7.32
N GLN A 16 -17.04 1.67 -6.56
CA GLN A 16 -16.96 2.53 -5.36
C GLN A 16 -16.02 1.94 -4.32
N GLU A 17 -16.12 0.63 -4.07
CA GLU A 17 -15.26 -0.07 -3.12
C GLU A 17 -13.78 -0.02 -3.55
N ILE A 18 -13.50 -0.21 -4.84
CA ILE A 18 -12.14 -0.05 -5.41
C ILE A 18 -11.63 1.37 -5.23
N LEU A 19 -12.46 2.40 -5.43
CA LEU A 19 -12.05 3.80 -5.22
C LEU A 19 -11.73 4.07 -3.75
N GLN A 20 -12.56 3.60 -2.83
CA GLN A 20 -12.31 3.72 -1.40
C GLN A 20 -11.04 2.99 -0.96
N LEU A 21 -10.82 1.77 -1.47
CA LEU A 21 -9.61 1.01 -1.19
C LEU A 21 -8.37 1.72 -1.74
N LYS A 22 -8.44 2.31 -2.94
CA LYS A 22 -7.35 3.11 -3.51
C LYS A 22 -7.01 4.32 -2.63
N GLU A 23 -8.03 5.06 -2.20
CA GLU A 23 -7.82 6.21 -1.32
C GLU A 23 -7.17 5.80 0.01
N ARG A 24 -7.63 4.68 0.58
CA ARG A 24 -7.06 4.11 1.81
C ARG A 24 -5.62 3.66 1.62
N ILE A 25 -5.28 3.05 0.48
CA ILE A 25 -3.90 2.69 0.13
C ILE A 25 -3.04 3.95 0.08
N THR A 26 -3.46 4.99 -0.62
CA THR A 26 -2.71 6.25 -0.71
C THR A 26 -2.51 6.89 0.67
N GLN A 27 -3.52 6.88 1.54
CA GLN A 27 -3.39 7.37 2.92
C GLN A 27 -2.40 6.54 3.75
N LEU A 28 -2.39 5.22 3.57
CA LEU A 28 -1.45 4.33 4.25
C LEU A 28 -0.02 4.53 3.74
N GLU A 29 0.16 4.70 2.43
CA GLU A 29 1.46 5.04 1.84
C GLU A 29 1.99 6.36 2.39
N GLN A 30 1.13 7.38 2.51
CA GLN A 30 1.51 8.66 3.07
C GLN A 30 1.93 8.55 4.54
N GLN A 31 1.21 7.74 5.33
CA GLN A 31 1.56 7.46 6.73
C GLN A 31 2.88 6.69 6.84
N ILE A 32 3.10 5.68 6.00
CA ILE A 32 4.37 4.94 5.95
C ILE A 32 5.52 5.89 5.61
N SER A 33 5.33 6.78 4.62
CA SER A 33 6.32 7.77 4.24
C SER A 33 6.62 8.75 5.40
N ASP A 34 5.60 9.25 6.09
CA ASP A 34 5.77 10.12 7.26
C ASP A 34 6.51 9.41 8.41
N ILE A 35 6.16 8.14 8.68
CA ILE A 35 6.85 7.30 9.66
C ILE A 35 8.31 7.10 9.24
N GLN A 36 8.59 6.81 7.97
CA GLN A 36 9.96 6.66 7.47
C GLN A 36 10.75 7.97 7.62
N GLN A 37 10.19 9.11 7.23
CA GLN A 37 10.85 10.43 7.36
C GLN A 37 11.14 10.81 8.81
N LYS A 38 10.21 10.55 9.73
CA LYS A 38 10.37 10.84 11.17
C LYS A 38 11.14 9.78 11.93
N CYS A 39 11.30 8.59 11.35
CA CYS A 39 12.05 7.52 11.98
C CYS A 39 13.54 7.88 11.99
N ARG A 40 14.14 7.89 13.19
CA ARG A 40 15.59 7.82 13.32
C ARG A 40 16.03 6.44 12.81
N HIS A 41 16.35 6.36 11.53
CA HIS A 41 16.64 5.09 10.87
C HIS A 41 17.78 4.36 11.57
N VAL A 42 17.49 3.14 12.01
CA VAL A 42 18.50 2.19 12.50
C VAL A 42 18.51 1.07 11.47
N PHE A 43 19.43 1.18 10.52
CA PHE A 43 19.58 0.21 9.46
C PHE A 43 20.33 -1.02 9.97
N PHE A 44 19.78 -2.19 9.66
CA PHE A 44 20.45 -3.46 9.76
C PHE A 44 20.87 -3.87 8.36
N GLU A 45 22.18 -3.89 8.14
CA GLU A 45 22.79 -4.19 6.85
C GLU A 45 23.09 -5.68 6.77
N THR A 46 22.55 -6.32 5.74
CA THR A 46 22.93 -7.66 5.30
C THR A 46 23.67 -7.53 3.95
N PRO A 47 24.45 -8.53 3.51
CA PRO A 47 25.24 -8.42 2.27
C PRO A 47 24.44 -8.08 1.02
N VAL A 48 23.12 -8.30 1.07
CA VAL A 48 22.19 -8.21 -0.06
C VAL A 48 21.17 -7.08 0.07
N MET A 49 20.94 -6.58 1.29
CA MET A 49 19.94 -5.53 1.56
C MET A 49 20.22 -4.83 2.89
N ARG A 50 19.87 -3.55 2.98
CA ARG A 50 19.73 -2.84 4.26
C ARG A 50 18.26 -2.70 4.62
N LYS A 51 17.90 -3.07 5.85
CA LYS A 51 16.53 -2.93 6.36
C LYS A 51 16.52 -2.10 7.63
N CYS A 52 15.70 -1.07 7.71
CA CYS A 52 15.48 -0.34 8.95
C CYS A 52 14.67 -1.21 9.92
N VAL A 53 15.20 -1.48 11.12
CA VAL A 53 14.50 -2.31 12.13
C VAL A 53 13.30 -1.60 12.76
N ARG A 54 13.18 -0.28 12.55
CA ARG A 54 12.14 0.56 13.16
C ARG A 54 10.98 0.84 12.21
N CYS A 55 11.26 1.22 10.96
CA CYS A 55 10.24 1.55 9.96
C CYS A 55 10.11 0.49 8.86
N HIS A 56 10.87 -0.62 8.94
CA HIS A 56 10.87 -1.70 7.95
C HIS A 56 11.21 -1.28 6.52
N TYR A 57 11.71 -0.06 6.30
CA TYR A 57 12.23 0.38 5.01
C TYR A 57 13.36 -0.54 4.57
N VAL A 58 13.23 -1.15 3.38
CA VAL A 58 14.22 -2.05 2.80
C VAL A 58 14.81 -1.37 1.57
N GLU A 59 16.13 -1.36 1.48
CA GLU A 59 16.84 -0.98 0.28
C GLU A 59 17.76 -2.13 -0.13
N SER A 60 17.58 -2.61 -1.36
CA SER A 60 18.44 -3.62 -1.97
C SER A 60 19.74 -2.97 -2.42
N LEU A 61 20.87 -3.61 -2.12
CA LEU A 61 22.21 -3.11 -2.51
C LEU A 61 22.65 -3.64 -3.90
N TYR A 62 21.76 -4.29 -4.65
CA TYR A 62 22.04 -4.78 -6.00
C TYR A 62 21.71 -3.70 -7.05
N TYR A 63 22.72 -3.32 -7.83
CA TYR A 63 22.64 -2.51 -9.04
C TYR A 63 22.32 -3.36 -10.26
#